data_AF-B3QU68-F1
#
_entry.id   AF-B3QU68-F1
#
_cell.length_a   1.000
_cell.length_b   1.000
_cell.length_c   1.000
_cell.angle_alpha   90.00
_cell.angle_beta   90.00
_cell.angle_gamma   90.00
#
_symmetry.space_group_name_H-M   'P 1'
#
loop_
_entity.id
_entity.type
_entity.pdbx_description
1 polymer ?
#
loop_
_entity_poly.entity_id
_entity_poly.type
_entity_poly.pdbx_seq_one_letter_code
_entity_poly.pdbx_strand_id
1 'polypeptide(L)'
;MQDPIILRRDDILSPVEAQYWKDLLYRASKIGTEIEVATPSGVRRPVFEDAIRSALEPSGSFERLGPNGVLDVQTEHCGIEIRVIGRHPSFRALQKQYNQIMQVITLNGGRVKSTCGLHFHLLTPGLAEPVPEIIMANLWNLVRRYAPELKYLTSTGDKREALCRRRNHNSHLEMVRHSPATMTMKDIYEQLKKSKIVPEHQNFFNIQHLGFVESGSILPLHLEYRFPDATLSASAVTAFSFLFLALLLKAVNLSQFGVIHVGKIKQWRRKQEILNLLSNNDGDLATSDTSGVSDEVVSELRNGANELLELLQSLFQRFNHNQAFEVLQALADQPISLMRCAGYDWPTIEQRLHQKVKLMDFDFEKVERRLMLGIELCEWTKQLSQQHWESHVAKELLLSPGDIEKRIKKIQEFRELRWDNQKGTMTFTS
;
A
#
# COMPACT_ATOMS: atom_id res chain seq x y z
N MET A 1 -11.17 7.33 15.96
CA MET A 1 -10.59 8.69 16.09
C MET A 1 -11.59 9.61 16.79
N GLN A 2 -12.10 9.20 17.96
CA GLN A 2 -13.32 9.85 18.47
C GLN A 2 -13.11 11.31 18.90
N ASP A 3 -11.88 11.72 19.24
CA ASP A 3 -11.51 13.13 19.48
C ASP A 3 -10.08 13.42 18.99
N PRO A 4 -9.86 13.85 17.74
CA PRO A 4 -8.53 14.27 17.31
C PRO A 4 -8.16 15.60 17.97
N ILE A 5 -7.02 15.63 18.65
CA ILE A 5 -6.40 16.88 19.07
C ILE A 5 -5.68 17.43 17.83
N ILE A 6 -6.04 18.63 17.40
CA ILE A 6 -5.44 19.30 16.24
C ILE A 6 -4.69 20.53 16.73
N LEU A 7 -3.41 20.59 16.39
CA LEU A 7 -2.55 21.73 16.69
C LEU A 7 -2.66 22.72 15.54
N ARG A 8 -2.93 23.99 15.88
CA ARG A 8 -2.96 25.07 14.91
C ARG A 8 -1.56 25.26 14.32
N ARG A 9 -1.51 25.46 13.01
CA ARG A 9 -0.35 25.96 12.29
C ARG A 9 -0.81 27.01 11.29
N ASP A 10 0.10 27.88 10.89
CA ASP A 10 -0.18 28.96 9.95
C ASP A 10 -0.05 28.52 8.49
N ASP A 11 0.51 27.33 8.23
CA ASP A 11 0.74 26.74 6.91
C ASP A 11 -0.32 25.69 6.51
N ILE A 12 -1.57 25.86 6.95
CA ILE A 12 -2.68 24.99 6.55
C ILE A 12 -3.03 25.15 5.07
N LEU A 13 -3.55 24.07 4.48
CA LEU A 13 -4.06 24.09 3.11
C LEU A 13 -5.49 24.60 3.07
N SER A 14 -5.82 25.47 2.12
CA SER A 14 -7.21 25.71 1.75
C SER A 14 -7.86 24.44 1.17
N PRO A 15 -9.20 24.34 1.14
CA PRO A 15 -9.88 23.21 0.53
C PRO A 15 -9.50 22.97 -0.94
N VAL A 16 -9.22 24.05 -1.69
CA VAL A 16 -8.80 23.98 -3.09
C VAL A 16 -7.38 23.41 -3.20
N GLU A 17 -6.44 23.89 -2.39
CA GLU A 17 -5.06 23.37 -2.35
C GLU A 17 -5.02 21.91 -1.90
N ALA A 18 -5.83 21.54 -0.90
CA ALA A 18 -5.91 20.16 -0.44
C ALA A 18 -6.47 19.22 -1.53
N GLN A 19 -7.48 19.66 -2.29
CA GLN A 19 -7.96 18.88 -3.43
C GLN A 19 -6.90 18.76 -4.52
N TYR A 20 -6.21 19.86 -4.85
CA TYR A 20 -5.10 19.87 -5.80
C TYR A 20 -3.99 18.89 -5.41
N TRP A 21 -3.46 19.00 -4.19
CA TRP A 21 -2.38 18.12 -3.71
C TRP A 21 -2.80 16.67 -3.62
N LYS A 22 -4.05 16.39 -3.25
CA LYS A 22 -4.58 15.03 -3.18
C LYS A 22 -4.63 14.39 -4.57
N ASP A 23 -5.11 15.12 -5.57
CA ASP A 23 -5.20 14.59 -6.94
C ASP A 23 -3.81 14.51 -7.60
N LEU A 24 -2.94 15.51 -7.37
CA LEU A 24 -1.56 15.51 -7.86
C LEU A 24 -0.75 14.36 -7.26
N LEU A 25 -0.74 14.21 -5.93
CA LEU A 25 -0.01 13.12 -5.26
C LEU A 25 -0.58 11.76 -5.63
N TYR A 26 -1.91 11.62 -5.79
CA TYR A 26 -2.48 10.37 -6.29
C TYR A 26 -1.89 10.00 -7.66
N ARG A 27 -1.88 10.94 -8.62
CA ARG A 27 -1.40 10.71 -9.99
C ARG A 27 0.12 10.54 -10.08
N ALA A 28 0.89 11.30 -9.31
CA ALA A 28 2.35 11.33 -9.37
C ALA A 28 3.01 10.23 -8.53
N SER A 29 2.32 9.72 -7.49
CA SER A 29 2.90 8.70 -6.62
C SER A 29 3.05 7.37 -7.34
N LYS A 30 4.24 6.80 -7.19
CA LYS A 30 4.58 5.42 -7.55
C LYS A 30 5.00 4.69 -6.28
N ILE A 31 4.63 3.41 -6.20
CA ILE A 31 4.99 2.56 -5.06
C ILE A 31 5.86 1.41 -5.54
N GLY A 32 7.11 1.40 -5.12
CA GLY A 32 8.06 0.32 -5.31
C GLY A 32 8.23 -0.49 -4.03
N THR A 33 8.78 -1.70 -4.15
CA THR A 33 9.02 -2.57 -2.99
C THR A 33 10.40 -3.20 -3.03
N GLU A 34 10.94 -3.47 -1.85
CA GLU A 34 12.11 -4.32 -1.64
C GLU A 34 11.63 -5.57 -0.89
N ILE A 35 11.71 -6.72 -1.56
CA ILE A 35 11.25 -8.00 -1.02
C ILE A 35 12.47 -8.81 -0.62
N GLU A 36 12.70 -8.96 0.67
CA GLU A 36 13.78 -9.80 1.18
C GLU A 36 13.33 -11.26 1.30
N VAL A 37 14.17 -12.18 0.82
CA VAL A 37 13.89 -13.62 0.84
C VAL A 37 15.16 -14.39 1.21
N ALA A 38 15.01 -15.34 2.12
CA ALA A 38 16.08 -16.27 2.48
C ALA A 38 16.23 -17.42 1.47
N THR A 39 17.48 -17.81 1.26
CA THR A 39 17.85 -18.95 0.43
C THR A 39 17.24 -20.26 0.95
N PRO A 40 16.84 -21.19 0.06
CA PRO A 40 16.41 -22.53 0.45
C PRO A 40 17.50 -23.25 1.28
N SER A 41 17.10 -24.15 2.18
CA SER A 41 18.06 -24.94 2.96
C SER A 41 18.92 -25.81 2.05
N GLY A 42 20.24 -25.82 2.26
CA GLY A 42 21.17 -26.64 1.48
C GLY A 42 21.53 -26.10 0.09
N VAL A 43 20.92 -24.99 -0.34
CA VAL A 43 21.23 -24.34 -1.63
C VAL A 43 22.23 -23.22 -1.42
N ARG A 44 23.28 -23.14 -2.25
CA ARG A 44 24.23 -22.02 -2.22
C ARG A 44 23.53 -20.76 -2.74
N ARG A 45 23.68 -19.64 -2.05
CA ARG A 45 23.05 -18.36 -2.42
C ARG A 45 23.24 -17.98 -3.90
N PRO A 46 24.45 -18.04 -4.51
CA PRO A 46 24.62 -17.68 -5.92
C PRO A 46 23.73 -18.51 -6.86
N VAL A 47 23.54 -19.81 -6.58
CA VAL A 47 22.69 -20.69 -7.40
C VAL A 47 21.23 -20.27 -7.31
N PHE A 48 20.75 -19.96 -6.10
CA PHE A 48 19.39 -19.45 -5.89
C PHE A 48 19.20 -18.08 -6.53
N GLU A 49 20.17 -17.18 -6.36
CA GLU A 49 20.16 -15.84 -6.95
C GLU A 49 20.09 -15.89 -8.48
N ASP A 50 20.92 -16.72 -9.12
CA ASP A 50 20.92 -16.89 -10.58
C ASP A 50 19.60 -17.46 -11.10
N ALA A 51 19.00 -18.41 -10.37
CA ALA A 51 17.69 -18.96 -10.71
C ALA A 51 16.59 -17.90 -10.62
N ILE A 52 16.58 -17.09 -9.55
CA ILE A 52 15.63 -15.99 -9.38
C ILE A 52 15.84 -14.89 -10.43
N ARG A 53 17.09 -14.50 -10.72
CA ARG A 53 17.41 -13.53 -11.79
C ARG A 53 16.93 -14.03 -13.15
N SER A 54 17.17 -15.30 -13.46
CA SER A 54 16.77 -15.90 -14.74
C SER A 54 15.24 -15.94 -14.88
N ALA A 55 14.52 -16.26 -13.81
CA ALA A 55 13.05 -16.38 -13.85
C ALA A 55 12.32 -15.03 -13.78
N LEU A 56 12.85 -14.05 -13.04
CA LEU A 56 12.23 -12.73 -12.91
C LEU A 56 12.59 -11.79 -14.05
N GLU A 57 13.69 -12.04 -14.77
CA GLU A 57 14.20 -11.21 -15.86
C GLU A 57 14.28 -9.72 -15.46
N PRO A 58 15.12 -9.37 -14.46
CA PRO A 58 15.26 -8.00 -14.00
C PRO A 58 15.70 -7.09 -15.14
N SER A 59 15.09 -5.92 -15.21
CA SER A 59 15.32 -4.93 -16.28
C SER A 59 16.70 -4.26 -16.21
N GLY A 60 17.29 -4.15 -15.01
CA GLY A 60 18.52 -3.41 -14.74
C GLY A 60 18.41 -1.90 -14.98
N SER A 61 17.21 -1.37 -15.27
CA SER A 61 17.01 0.04 -15.59
C SER A 61 15.60 0.50 -15.25
N PHE A 62 15.48 1.72 -14.74
CA PHE A 62 14.19 2.36 -14.50
C PHE A 62 13.48 2.81 -15.80
N GLU A 63 14.18 2.83 -16.93
CA GLU A 63 13.63 3.29 -18.23
C GLU A 63 12.82 2.21 -18.94
N ARG A 64 13.03 0.93 -18.61
CA ARG A 64 12.36 -0.20 -19.25
C ARG A 64 11.73 -1.09 -18.19
N LEU A 65 10.44 -1.37 -18.34
CA LEU A 65 9.77 -2.35 -17.50
C LEU A 65 10.06 -3.75 -18.05
N GLY A 66 10.80 -4.56 -17.29
CA GLY A 66 10.89 -6.01 -17.54
C GLY A 66 9.53 -6.70 -17.35
N PRO A 67 9.41 -7.98 -17.71
CA PRO A 67 8.13 -8.71 -17.70
C PRO A 67 7.47 -8.74 -16.32
N ASN A 68 8.28 -8.84 -15.26
CA ASN A 68 7.80 -8.85 -13.86
C ASN A 68 7.96 -7.49 -13.17
N GLY A 69 8.38 -6.44 -13.89
CA GLY A 69 8.65 -5.11 -13.34
C GLY A 69 9.71 -5.08 -12.23
N VAL A 70 10.59 -6.07 -12.19
CA VAL A 70 11.73 -6.15 -11.27
C VAL A 70 12.87 -5.29 -11.83
N LEU A 71 13.45 -4.45 -10.99
CA LEU A 71 14.63 -3.65 -11.31
C LEU A 71 15.86 -4.55 -11.32
N ASP A 72 16.10 -5.22 -10.19
CA ASP A 72 17.21 -6.12 -9.97
C ASP A 72 16.96 -7.03 -8.77
N VAL A 73 17.87 -7.99 -8.63
CA VAL A 73 18.00 -8.88 -7.48
C VAL A 73 19.36 -8.57 -6.88
N GLN A 74 19.47 -8.41 -5.57
CA GLN A 74 20.73 -8.10 -4.90
C GLN A 74 21.01 -9.13 -3.80
N THR A 75 22.29 -9.27 -3.48
CA THR A 75 22.72 -10.03 -2.30
C THR A 75 22.38 -9.22 -1.05
N GLU A 76 21.75 -9.86 -0.07
CA GLU A 76 21.42 -9.27 1.23
C GLU A 76 21.81 -10.23 2.37
N HIS A 77 21.95 -9.72 3.59
CA HIS A 77 22.31 -10.49 4.78
C HIS A 77 21.38 -11.69 5.03
N CYS A 78 20.10 -11.53 4.74
CA CYS A 78 19.08 -12.56 4.93
C CYS A 78 19.02 -13.58 3.78
N GLY A 79 19.65 -13.28 2.64
CA GLY A 79 19.58 -14.07 1.40
C GLY A 79 19.72 -13.17 0.19
N ILE A 80 18.59 -12.83 -0.43
CA ILE A 80 18.52 -11.89 -1.55
C ILE A 80 17.46 -10.83 -1.27
N GLU A 81 17.61 -9.68 -1.91
CA GLU A 81 16.60 -8.62 -1.99
C GLU A 81 16.15 -8.48 -3.45
N ILE A 82 14.84 -8.49 -3.68
CA ILE A 82 14.25 -8.27 -5.00
C ILE A 82 13.68 -6.86 -5.00
N ARG A 83 14.24 -5.96 -5.81
CA ARG A 83 13.77 -4.58 -5.90
C ARG A 83 12.83 -4.42 -7.06
N VAL A 84 11.60 -3.98 -6.78
CA VAL A 84 10.52 -3.86 -7.75
C VAL A 84 10.35 -2.40 -8.13
N ILE A 85 10.32 -2.11 -9.44
CA ILE A 85 10.15 -0.75 -9.96
C ILE A 85 8.80 -0.21 -9.52
N GLY A 86 8.82 0.99 -8.94
CA GLY A 86 7.62 1.67 -8.50
C GLY A 86 6.65 1.96 -9.64
N ARG A 87 5.37 1.61 -9.45
CA ARG A 87 4.29 1.87 -10.42
C ARG A 87 3.19 2.71 -9.79
N HIS A 88 2.45 3.42 -10.63
CA HIS A 88 1.20 4.05 -10.19
C HIS A 88 0.24 2.93 -9.73
N PRO A 89 -0.36 3.01 -8.52
CA PRO A 89 -1.11 1.90 -7.96
C PRO A 89 -2.38 1.56 -8.76
N SER A 90 -2.34 0.40 -9.44
CA SER A 90 -3.52 -0.27 -10.00
C SER A 90 -3.63 -1.64 -9.36
N PHE A 91 -4.73 -1.89 -8.63
CA PHE A 91 -4.84 -3.09 -7.78
C PHE A 91 -4.64 -4.37 -8.59
N ARG A 92 -5.34 -4.52 -9.72
CA ARG A 92 -5.22 -5.71 -10.58
C ARG A 92 -3.82 -5.87 -11.17
N ALA A 93 -3.20 -4.79 -11.63
CA ALA A 93 -1.87 -4.86 -12.22
C ALA A 93 -0.80 -5.22 -11.19
N LEU A 94 -0.86 -4.61 -10.00
CA LEU A 94 0.03 -4.92 -8.88
C LEU A 94 -0.21 -6.36 -8.37
N GLN A 95 -1.47 -6.78 -8.21
CA GLN A 95 -1.78 -8.14 -7.78
C GLN A 95 -1.23 -9.18 -8.75
N LYS A 96 -1.42 -8.98 -10.06
CA LYS A 96 -0.85 -9.87 -11.08
C LYS A 96 0.68 -9.93 -10.99
N GLN A 97 1.31 -8.76 -10.89
CA GLN A 97 2.77 -8.65 -10.80
C GLN A 97 3.32 -9.35 -9.54
N TYR A 98 2.79 -9.04 -8.37
CA TYR A 98 3.25 -9.66 -7.13
C TYR A 98 2.91 -11.15 -7.08
N ASN A 99 1.79 -11.59 -7.65
CA ASN A 99 1.50 -13.02 -7.75
C ASN A 99 2.56 -13.75 -8.58
N GLN A 100 2.97 -13.20 -9.72
CA GLN A 100 4.06 -13.76 -10.53
C GLN A 100 5.39 -13.79 -9.76
N ILE A 101 5.74 -12.70 -9.07
CA ILE A 101 6.96 -12.64 -8.26
C ILE A 101 6.93 -13.68 -7.14
N MET A 102 5.85 -13.77 -6.36
CA MET A 102 5.72 -14.71 -5.24
C MET A 102 5.70 -16.16 -5.71
N GLN A 103 5.08 -16.45 -6.86
CA GLN A 103 5.14 -17.77 -7.48
C GLN A 103 6.56 -18.17 -7.85
N VAL A 104 7.33 -17.28 -8.48
CA VAL A 104 8.73 -17.54 -8.82
C VAL A 104 9.57 -17.79 -7.57
N ILE A 105 9.41 -16.95 -6.53
CA ILE A 105 10.11 -17.14 -5.25
C ILE A 105 9.78 -18.51 -4.64
N THR A 106 8.50 -18.85 -4.57
CA THR A 106 8.01 -20.09 -3.94
C THR A 106 8.45 -21.33 -4.73
N LEU A 107 8.35 -21.31 -6.07
CA LEU A 107 8.78 -22.42 -6.93
C LEU A 107 10.28 -22.71 -6.82
N ASN A 108 11.09 -21.68 -6.56
CA ASN A 108 12.53 -21.83 -6.33
C ASN A 108 12.88 -22.12 -4.86
N GLY A 109 11.89 -22.38 -4.00
CA GLY A 109 12.08 -22.75 -2.59
C GLY A 109 12.48 -21.58 -1.68
N GLY A 110 12.27 -20.33 -2.12
CA GLY A 110 12.53 -19.14 -1.33
C GLY A 110 11.70 -19.13 -0.04
N ARG A 111 12.31 -18.65 1.05
CA ARG A 111 11.67 -18.64 2.38
C ARG A 111 11.68 -17.26 3.00
N VAL A 112 10.62 -16.96 3.73
CA VAL A 112 10.59 -15.80 4.62
C VAL A 112 11.11 -16.21 6.00
N LYS A 113 12.09 -15.48 6.53
CA LYS A 113 12.63 -15.63 7.89
C LYS A 113 12.41 -14.36 8.70
N SER A 114 12.62 -14.46 10.01
CA SER A 114 12.59 -13.34 10.95
C SER A 114 13.51 -12.18 10.57
N THR A 115 14.60 -12.42 9.84
CA THR A 115 15.51 -11.38 9.34
C THR A 115 14.95 -10.60 8.15
N CYS A 116 14.07 -11.23 7.35
CA CYS A 116 13.59 -10.70 6.08
C CYS A 116 12.57 -9.57 6.30
N GLY A 117 12.86 -8.39 5.76
CA GLY A 117 11.96 -7.24 5.69
C GLY A 117 11.14 -7.20 4.40
N LEU A 118 10.07 -6.40 4.44
CA LEU A 118 9.40 -5.93 3.23
C LEU A 118 9.34 -4.40 3.31
N HIS A 119 10.05 -3.73 2.42
CA HIS A 119 10.09 -2.27 2.40
C HIS A 119 9.21 -1.74 1.29
N PHE A 120 8.49 -0.65 1.57
CA PHE A 120 7.69 0.06 0.57
C PHE A 120 8.23 1.46 0.39
N HIS A 121 8.59 1.78 -0.86
CA HIS A 121 8.99 3.11 -1.24
C HIS A 121 7.82 3.81 -1.90
N LEU A 122 7.34 4.90 -1.29
CA LEU A 122 6.43 5.83 -1.92
C LEU A 122 7.26 6.98 -2.46
N LEU A 123 7.29 7.12 -3.79
CA LEU A 123 8.07 8.14 -4.47
C LEU A 123 7.21 8.91 -5.47
N THR A 124 7.53 10.19 -5.70
CA THR A 124 6.87 11.02 -6.71
C THR A 124 7.88 11.45 -7.79
N PRO A 125 8.36 10.52 -8.63
CA PRO A 125 9.37 10.83 -9.62
C PRO A 125 8.80 11.79 -10.66
N GLY A 126 9.54 12.87 -10.94
CA GLY A 126 9.10 13.92 -11.87
C GLY A 126 8.08 14.90 -11.29
N LEU A 127 7.81 14.87 -9.97
CA LEU A 127 7.09 15.94 -9.31
C LEU A 127 7.91 17.24 -9.41
N ALA A 128 7.34 18.28 -10.02
CA ALA A 128 8.03 19.56 -10.24
C ALA A 128 7.85 20.53 -9.06
N GLU A 129 6.82 20.34 -8.25
CA GLU A 129 6.44 21.26 -7.18
C GLU A 129 6.77 20.67 -5.80
N PRO A 130 7.34 21.48 -4.89
CA PRO A 130 7.69 21.01 -3.57
C PRO A 130 6.44 20.79 -2.70
N VAL A 131 6.36 19.62 -2.07
CA VAL A 131 5.21 19.21 -1.24
C VAL A 131 5.19 20.03 0.05
N PRO A 132 4.06 20.65 0.44
CA PRO A 132 3.95 21.40 1.69
C PRO A 132 4.33 20.57 2.91
N GLU A 133 5.12 21.16 3.82
CA GLU A 133 5.63 20.49 5.02
C GLU A 133 4.51 19.88 5.86
N ILE A 134 3.38 20.59 5.98
CA ILE A 134 2.22 20.16 6.78
C ILE A 134 1.68 18.78 6.37
N ILE A 135 1.78 18.41 5.09
CA ILE A 135 1.36 17.09 4.60
C ILE A 135 2.27 16.01 5.21
N MET A 136 3.57 16.25 5.21
CA MET A 136 4.54 15.32 5.80
C MET A 136 4.44 15.27 7.33
N ALA A 137 4.20 16.42 7.98
CA ALA A 137 3.95 16.48 9.43
C ALA A 137 2.72 15.64 9.84
N ASN A 138 1.62 15.75 9.08
CA ASN A 138 0.43 14.95 9.31
C ASN A 138 0.67 13.47 9.02
N LEU A 139 1.40 13.12 7.96
CA LEU A 139 1.73 11.73 7.66
C LEU A 139 2.60 11.12 8.77
N TRP A 140 3.61 11.84 9.22
CA TRP A 140 4.48 11.43 10.34
C TRP A 140 3.66 11.13 11.59
N ASN A 141 2.75 12.04 11.98
CA ASN A 141 1.89 11.81 13.15
C ASN A 141 0.83 10.73 12.94
N LEU A 142 0.34 10.54 11.72
CA LEU A 142 -0.60 9.46 11.40
C LEU A 142 0.07 8.09 11.55
N VAL A 143 1.29 7.94 11.02
CA VAL A 143 2.11 6.72 11.19
C VAL A 143 2.45 6.52 12.67
N ARG A 144 2.89 7.56 13.40
CA ARG A 144 3.18 7.46 14.85
C ARG A 144 1.98 6.98 15.65
N ARG A 145 0.82 7.58 15.41
CA ARG A 145 -0.41 7.31 16.16
C ARG A 145 -0.87 5.86 16.00
N TYR A 146 -0.76 5.31 14.79
CA TYR A 146 -1.20 3.96 14.46
C TYR A 146 -0.04 2.97 14.31
N ALA A 147 1.16 3.29 14.79
CA ALA A 147 2.34 2.44 14.65
C ALA A 147 2.14 1.01 15.19
N PRO A 148 1.51 0.78 16.37
CA PRO A 148 1.22 -0.57 16.85
C PRO A 148 0.31 -1.34 15.89
N GLU A 149 -0.74 -0.69 15.39
CA GLU A 149 -1.72 -1.29 14.48
C GLU A 149 -1.10 -1.60 13.12
N LEU A 150 -0.28 -0.68 12.60
CA LEU A 150 0.46 -0.87 11.36
C LEU A 150 1.44 -2.04 11.46
N LYS A 151 2.17 -2.15 12.58
CA LYS A 151 3.05 -3.30 12.84
C LYS A 151 2.25 -4.60 12.97
N TYR A 152 1.12 -4.58 13.67
CA TYR A 152 0.22 -5.74 13.81
C TYR A 152 -0.34 -6.20 12.46
N LEU A 153 -0.90 -5.30 11.66
CA LEU A 153 -1.45 -5.58 10.32
C LEU A 153 -0.44 -6.22 9.37
N THR A 154 0.83 -5.82 9.50
CA THR A 154 1.92 -6.24 8.61
C THR A 154 2.84 -7.30 9.21
N SER A 155 2.45 -7.89 10.34
CA SER A 155 3.23 -8.91 11.05
C SER A 155 3.10 -10.29 10.41
N THR A 156 4.21 -11.04 10.36
CA THR A 156 4.24 -12.34 9.67
C THR A 156 4.97 -13.46 10.42
N GLY A 157 5.33 -13.27 11.70
CA GLY A 157 5.94 -14.30 12.53
C GLY A 157 5.08 -15.55 12.71
N ASP A 158 5.67 -16.71 13.00
CA ASP A 158 4.97 -18.01 13.05
C ASP A 158 4.74 -18.57 14.44
N LYS A 159 5.11 -17.84 15.48
CA LYS A 159 4.89 -18.23 16.87
C LYS A 159 4.32 -17.08 17.69
N ARG A 160 3.56 -17.40 18.75
CA ARG A 160 2.86 -16.41 19.57
C ARG A 160 3.84 -15.50 20.32
N GLU A 161 4.98 -16.07 20.70
CA GLU A 161 6.13 -15.42 21.32
C GLU A 161 7.06 -14.72 20.32
N ALA A 162 6.79 -14.82 19.01
CA ALA A 162 7.62 -14.24 17.96
C ALA A 162 6.78 -13.74 16.77
N LEU A 163 5.76 -12.93 17.02
CA LEU A 163 4.83 -12.45 15.98
C LEU A 163 5.49 -11.49 14.97
N CYS A 164 6.55 -10.81 15.37
CA CYS A 164 7.16 -9.70 14.62
C CYS A 164 8.68 -9.83 14.51
N ARG A 165 9.25 -9.25 13.45
CA ARG A 165 10.71 -9.08 13.32
C ARG A 165 11.29 -8.22 14.44
N ARG A 166 12.55 -8.48 14.81
CA ARG A 166 13.32 -7.72 15.82
C ARG A 166 13.41 -6.23 15.47
N ARG A 167 13.33 -5.38 16.50
CA ARG A 167 13.33 -3.91 16.37
C ARG A 167 14.58 -3.35 15.70
N ASN A 168 15.75 -3.98 15.89
CA ASN A 168 17.00 -3.53 15.24
C ASN A 168 16.95 -3.48 13.71
N HIS A 169 15.91 -4.01 13.05
CA HIS A 169 15.75 -3.88 11.60
C HIS A 169 14.62 -2.94 11.18
N ASN A 170 13.84 -2.41 12.14
CA ASN A 170 12.67 -1.55 11.92
C ASN A 170 12.29 -0.74 13.18
N SER A 171 13.24 0.00 13.73
CA SER A 171 13.12 0.66 15.03
C SER A 171 12.23 1.89 15.00
N HIS A 172 11.24 1.91 15.90
CA HIS A 172 10.32 3.04 16.11
C HIS A 172 10.84 4.08 17.11
N LEU A 173 11.98 3.84 17.76
CA LEU A 173 12.39 4.61 18.94
C LEU A 173 12.52 6.11 18.66
N GLU A 174 13.16 6.49 17.56
CA GLU A 174 13.28 7.90 17.18
C GLU A 174 11.97 8.49 16.68
N MET A 175 11.21 7.72 15.87
CA MET A 175 9.91 8.14 15.37
C MET A 175 8.94 8.49 16.51
N VAL A 176 8.96 7.71 17.59
CA VAL A 176 8.12 7.97 18.77
C VAL A 176 8.52 9.26 19.50
N ARG A 177 9.81 9.59 19.54
CA ARG A 177 10.35 10.76 20.28
C ARG A 177 10.08 12.08 19.58
N HIS A 178 10.28 12.14 18.26
CA HIS A 178 10.28 13.40 17.53
C HIS A 178 8.88 13.76 17.03
N SER A 179 8.46 15.00 17.30
CA SER A 179 7.08 15.45 17.06
C SER A 179 7.03 16.73 16.24
N PRO A 180 6.23 16.80 15.17
CA PRO A 180 6.04 18.01 14.38
C PRO A 180 5.17 19.05 15.11
N ALA A 181 4.77 18.77 16.35
CA ALA A 181 4.18 19.74 17.27
C ALA A 181 5.21 20.78 17.77
N THR A 182 6.48 20.39 17.83
CA THR A 182 7.57 21.18 18.44
C THR A 182 8.79 21.29 17.55
N MET A 183 8.78 20.65 16.37
CA MET A 183 9.89 20.57 15.43
C MET A 183 9.37 20.72 14.00
N THR A 184 10.19 21.26 13.11
CA THR A 184 9.92 21.16 11.67
C THR A 184 10.22 19.74 11.18
N MET A 185 9.68 19.33 10.04
CA MET A 185 10.05 18.03 9.44
C MET A 185 11.53 17.97 9.06
N LYS A 186 12.15 19.11 8.72
CA LYS A 186 13.59 19.22 8.47
C LYS A 186 14.42 18.94 9.73
N ASP A 187 13.99 19.47 10.87
CA ASP A 187 14.65 19.18 12.15
C ASP A 187 14.53 17.70 12.51
N ILE A 188 13.34 17.10 12.32
CA ILE A 188 13.14 15.67 12.55
C ILE A 188 14.08 14.86 11.65
N TYR A 189 14.14 15.16 10.34
CA TYR A 189 15.07 14.54 9.40
C TYR A 189 16.51 14.59 9.89
N GLU A 190 16.98 15.77 10.31
CA GLU A 190 18.35 15.96 10.82
C GLU A 190 18.62 15.18 12.12
N GLN A 191 17.63 15.06 13.01
CA GLN A 191 17.75 14.25 14.23
C GLN A 191 17.85 12.76 13.92
N LEU A 192 17.06 12.25 12.97
CA LEU A 192 17.13 10.84 12.55
C LEU A 192 18.50 10.52 11.95
N LYS A 193 19.00 11.40 11.06
CA LYS A 193 20.31 11.24 10.41
C LYS A 193 21.47 11.25 11.40
N LYS A 194 21.36 12.03 12.48
CA LYS A 194 22.39 12.15 13.54
C LYS A 194 22.19 11.16 14.68
N SER A 195 21.13 10.35 14.66
CA SER A 195 20.84 9.42 15.74
C SER A 195 21.97 8.40 15.88
N LYS A 196 22.47 8.26 17.12
CA LYS A 196 23.39 7.18 17.51
C LYS A 196 22.66 5.96 18.06
N ILE A 197 21.33 6.04 18.17
CA ILE A 197 20.48 5.02 18.80
C ILE A 197 19.85 4.14 17.73
N VAL A 198 19.42 4.73 16.62
CA VAL A 198 18.82 4.02 15.49
C VAL A 198 19.57 4.43 14.23
N PRO A 199 20.29 3.51 13.56
CA PRO A 199 20.82 3.75 12.22
C PRO A 199 19.72 4.23 11.28
N GLU A 200 20.05 5.18 10.40
CA GLU A 200 19.07 5.85 9.54
C GLU A 200 18.20 4.86 8.74
N HIS A 201 18.83 3.88 8.08
CA HIS A 201 18.20 2.80 7.33
C HIS A 201 17.46 1.76 8.21
N GLN A 202 17.38 1.93 9.53
CA GLN A 202 16.64 1.03 10.42
C GLN A 202 15.41 1.71 10.99
N ASN A 203 15.11 2.96 10.63
CA ASN A 203 13.92 3.65 11.11
C ASN A 203 12.64 2.97 10.60
N PHE A 204 11.67 2.82 11.51
CA PHE A 204 10.33 2.25 11.23
C PHE A 204 9.66 2.92 10.03
N PHE A 205 9.68 4.26 10.02
CA PHE A 205 9.30 5.09 8.89
C PHE A 205 10.50 5.96 8.52
N ASN A 206 11.16 5.59 7.43
CA ASN A 206 12.41 6.18 7.01
C ASN A 206 12.16 7.31 6.01
N ILE A 207 12.82 8.43 6.28
CA ILE A 207 12.69 9.69 5.52
C ILE A 207 14.05 10.16 4.99
N GLN A 208 15.07 9.28 4.97
CA GLN A 208 16.44 9.60 4.54
C GLN A 208 16.54 10.17 3.12
N HIS A 209 15.57 9.84 2.26
CA HIS A 209 15.54 10.25 0.86
C HIS A 209 14.76 11.55 0.61
N LEU A 210 14.23 12.20 1.66
CA LEU A 210 13.59 13.50 1.52
C LEU A 210 14.63 14.59 1.24
N GLY A 211 14.27 15.50 0.33
CA GLY A 211 14.94 16.79 0.20
C GLY A 211 14.07 17.92 0.75
N PHE A 212 14.70 18.99 1.24
CA PHE A 212 14.02 20.17 1.76
C PHE A 212 14.49 21.41 0.99
N VAL A 213 13.56 22.13 0.38
CA VAL A 213 13.83 23.44 -0.23
C VAL A 213 13.92 24.52 0.85
N GLU A 214 14.32 25.74 0.48
CA GLU A 214 14.52 26.85 1.42
C GLU A 214 13.27 27.17 2.24
N SER A 215 12.08 27.00 1.66
CA SER A 215 10.79 27.21 2.35
C SER A 215 10.43 26.12 3.38
N GLY A 216 11.24 25.05 3.52
CA GLY A 216 10.93 23.88 4.35
C GLY A 216 10.01 22.86 3.67
N SER A 217 9.46 23.17 2.49
CA SER A 217 8.72 22.22 1.67
C SER A 217 9.61 21.09 1.14
N ILE A 218 9.02 19.98 0.73
CA ILE A 218 9.73 18.73 0.43
C ILE A 218 9.87 18.50 -1.07
N LEU A 219 11.11 18.35 -1.54
CA LEU A 219 11.42 17.91 -2.90
C LEU A 219 12.84 17.32 -2.97
N PRO A 220 13.05 16.08 -3.44
CA PRO A 220 12.02 15.09 -3.83
C PRO A 220 11.25 14.53 -2.62
N LEU A 221 10.03 14.05 -2.87
CA LEU A 221 9.28 13.23 -1.91
C LEU A 221 9.55 11.74 -2.17
N HIS A 222 10.35 11.13 -1.30
CA HIS A 222 10.65 9.70 -1.29
C HIS A 222 10.63 9.19 0.16
N LEU A 223 9.62 8.39 0.46
CA LEU A 223 9.34 7.83 1.78
C LEU A 223 9.55 6.33 1.76
N GLU A 224 9.98 5.76 2.88
CA GLU A 224 10.19 4.32 3.01
C GLU A 224 9.53 3.77 4.29
N TYR A 225 8.62 2.81 4.13
CA TYR A 225 8.01 2.08 5.24
C TYR A 225 8.76 0.76 5.44
N ARG A 226 9.47 0.61 6.58
CA ARG A 226 10.38 -0.53 6.84
C ARG A 226 9.88 -1.52 7.88
N PHE A 227 8.78 -1.17 8.55
CA PHE A 227 8.18 -2.02 9.57
C PHE A 227 7.45 -3.28 9.08
N PRO A 228 6.98 -3.39 7.82
CA PRO A 228 6.36 -4.63 7.38
C PRO A 228 7.36 -5.79 7.44
N ASP A 229 6.90 -6.93 7.97
CA ASP A 229 7.68 -8.16 7.91
C ASP A 229 7.52 -8.78 6.51
N ALA A 230 8.52 -9.52 6.04
CA ALA A 230 8.44 -10.16 4.74
C ALA A 230 7.23 -11.12 4.65
N THR A 231 6.63 -11.23 3.47
CA THR A 231 5.47 -12.08 3.20
C THR A 231 5.55 -12.68 1.81
N LEU A 232 5.02 -13.90 1.65
CA LEU A 232 4.83 -14.53 0.34
C LEU A 232 3.39 -14.40 -0.17
N SER A 233 2.56 -13.58 0.48
CA SER A 233 1.20 -13.27 0.02
C SER A 233 1.19 -12.04 -0.89
N ALA A 234 0.93 -12.26 -2.18
CA ALA A 234 0.74 -11.19 -3.15
C ALA A 234 -0.45 -10.29 -2.78
N SER A 235 -1.54 -10.89 -2.29
CA SER A 235 -2.73 -10.15 -1.84
C SER A 235 -2.40 -9.16 -0.72
N ALA A 236 -1.58 -9.56 0.25
CA ALA A 236 -1.14 -8.68 1.33
C ALA A 236 -0.23 -7.55 0.82
N VAL A 237 0.78 -7.84 -0.01
CA VAL A 237 1.70 -6.81 -0.55
C VAL A 237 0.94 -5.76 -1.36
N THR A 238 0.00 -6.19 -2.20
CA THR A 238 -0.85 -5.28 -2.98
C THR A 238 -1.70 -4.41 -2.04
N ALA A 239 -2.33 -5.01 -1.04
CA ALA A 239 -3.18 -4.28 -0.09
C ALA A 239 -2.39 -3.24 0.73
N PHE A 240 -1.17 -3.58 1.18
CA PHE A 240 -0.28 -2.65 1.88
C PHE A 240 0.16 -1.47 1.00
N SER A 241 0.35 -1.68 -0.29
CA SER A 241 0.63 -0.57 -1.23
C SER A 241 -0.47 0.49 -1.18
N PHE A 242 -1.74 0.07 -1.17
CA PHE A 242 -2.86 1.00 -1.07
C PHE A 242 -3.08 1.56 0.33
N LEU A 243 -2.74 0.81 1.38
CA LEU A 243 -2.71 1.34 2.75
C LEU A 243 -1.79 2.55 2.84
N PHE A 244 -0.56 2.44 2.34
CA PHE A 244 0.42 3.52 2.41
C PHE A 244 0.07 4.71 1.51
N LEU A 245 -0.52 4.47 0.34
CA LEU A 245 -1.09 5.53 -0.47
C LEU A 245 -2.24 6.25 0.27
N ALA A 246 -3.15 5.50 0.88
CA ALA A 246 -4.27 6.05 1.62
C ALA A 246 -3.80 6.88 2.83
N LEU A 247 -2.76 6.45 3.55
CA LEU A 247 -2.16 7.25 4.63
C LEU A 247 -1.66 8.61 4.12
N LEU A 248 -0.94 8.64 2.99
CA LEU A 248 -0.47 9.89 2.37
C LEU A 248 -1.64 10.80 2.00
N LEU A 249 -2.64 10.27 1.27
CA LEU A 249 -3.80 11.06 0.85
C LEU A 249 -4.65 11.52 2.05
N LYS A 250 -4.68 10.76 3.14
CA LYS A 250 -5.32 11.18 4.38
C LYS A 250 -4.58 12.32 5.03
N ALA A 251 -3.25 12.30 5.03
CA ALA A 251 -2.43 13.40 5.53
C ALA A 251 -2.71 14.71 4.78
N VAL A 252 -2.95 14.65 3.46
CA VAL A 252 -3.40 15.82 2.69
C VAL A 252 -4.75 16.35 3.20
N ASN A 253 -5.74 15.47 3.38
CA ASN A 253 -7.06 15.89 3.89
C ASN A 253 -6.95 16.56 5.27
N LEU A 254 -6.09 16.03 6.15
CA LEU A 254 -5.90 16.55 7.51
C LEU A 254 -5.17 17.90 7.53
N SER A 255 -4.35 18.18 6.53
CA SER A 255 -3.57 19.41 6.42
C SER A 255 -4.42 20.67 6.22
N GLN A 256 -5.72 20.52 5.99
CA GLN A 256 -6.68 21.64 6.00
C GLN A 256 -6.98 22.18 7.40
N PHE A 257 -6.74 21.36 8.43
CA PHE A 257 -7.20 21.64 9.78
C PHE A 257 -6.05 21.99 10.75
N GLY A 258 -4.81 21.70 10.36
CA GLY A 258 -3.62 21.81 11.20
C GLY A 258 -2.84 20.50 11.22
N VAL A 259 -2.04 20.31 12.28
CA VAL A 259 -1.30 19.05 12.50
C VAL A 259 -2.02 18.20 13.54
N ILE A 260 -2.36 16.97 13.17
CA ILE A 260 -2.97 16.02 14.11
C ILE A 260 -1.98 15.65 15.21
N HIS A 261 -2.47 15.46 16.43
CA HIS A 261 -1.71 14.92 17.53
C HIS A 261 -1.88 13.40 17.64
N VAL A 262 -0.92 12.74 18.28
CA VAL A 262 -0.95 11.30 18.59
C VAL A 262 -1.99 10.89 19.65
N GLY A 263 -2.80 11.83 20.15
CA GLY A 263 -3.85 11.59 21.15
C GLY A 263 -3.48 12.06 22.57
N LYS A 264 -4.31 11.71 23.56
CA LYS A 264 -4.11 12.09 24.97
C LYS A 264 -2.91 11.33 25.57
N ILE A 265 -2.21 11.92 26.53
CA ILE A 265 -0.95 11.38 27.10
C ILE A 265 -1.08 9.91 27.55
N LYS A 266 -2.16 9.55 28.27
CA LYS A 266 -2.36 8.17 28.75
C LYS A 266 -2.53 7.17 27.59
N GLN A 267 -3.32 7.53 26.58
CA GLN A 267 -3.53 6.70 25.39
C GLN A 267 -2.24 6.56 24.58
N TRP A 268 -1.48 7.65 24.45
CA TRP A 268 -0.20 7.63 23.73
C TRP A 268 0.83 6.75 24.43
N ARG A 269 0.96 6.83 25.76
CA ARG A 269 1.83 5.94 26.54
C ARG A 269 1.44 4.47 26.34
N ARG A 270 0.15 4.15 26.39
CA ARG A 270 -0.34 2.80 26.11
C ARG A 270 0.03 2.31 24.71
N LYS A 271 -0.09 3.16 23.68
CA LYS A 271 0.35 2.82 22.31
C LYS A 271 1.85 2.54 22.26
N GLN A 272 2.68 3.33 22.95
CA GLN A 272 4.12 3.08 23.03
C GLN A 272 4.46 1.75 23.74
N GLU A 273 3.75 1.43 24.83
CA GLU A 273 3.89 0.15 25.53
C GLU A 273 3.58 -1.03 24.59
N ILE A 274 2.45 -1.00 23.89
CA ILE A 274 2.08 -2.05 22.94
C ILE A 274 3.08 -2.14 21.80
N LEU A 275 3.57 -1.01 21.28
CA LEU A 275 4.59 -1.01 20.24
C LEU A 275 5.89 -1.66 20.72
N ASN A 276 6.29 -1.46 21.98
CA ASN A 276 7.44 -2.12 22.58
C ASN A 276 7.19 -3.63 22.80
N LEU A 277 5.95 -4.05 23.06
CA LEU A 277 5.60 -5.48 23.10
C LEU A 277 5.70 -6.13 21.72
N LEU A 278 5.36 -5.41 20.65
CA LEU A 278 5.42 -5.92 19.27
C LEU A 278 6.82 -5.82 18.66
N SER A 279 7.59 -4.78 19.01
CA SER A 279 8.89 -4.46 18.41
C SER A 279 9.93 -4.22 19.50
N ASN A 280 10.69 -5.27 19.83
CA ASN A 280 11.78 -5.22 20.81
C ASN A 280 12.97 -6.06 20.35
N ASN A 281 13.97 -6.18 21.21
CA ASN A 281 15.18 -6.96 20.95
C ASN A 281 15.32 -8.18 21.86
N ASP A 282 14.27 -8.50 22.60
CA ASP A 282 14.33 -9.46 23.71
C ASP A 282 14.09 -10.91 23.24
N GLY A 283 13.64 -11.09 21.99
CA GLY A 283 13.42 -12.41 21.38
C GLY A 283 14.67 -13.04 20.77
N ASP A 284 14.55 -14.33 20.43
CA ASP A 284 15.61 -15.14 19.81
C ASP A 284 15.80 -14.85 18.31
N LEU A 285 16.99 -15.13 17.77
CA LEU A 285 17.24 -15.32 16.32
C LEU A 285 16.50 -14.32 15.39
N ALA A 286 16.66 -13.03 15.69
CA ALA A 286 16.11 -11.88 14.95
C ALA A 286 14.58 -11.66 15.01
N THR A 287 13.88 -12.25 15.99
CA THR A 287 12.49 -11.90 16.30
C THR A 287 12.41 -10.94 17.49
N SER A 288 11.29 -10.23 17.60
CA SER A 288 10.89 -9.61 18.87
C SER A 288 10.31 -10.69 19.80
N ASP A 289 10.46 -10.54 21.11
CA ASP A 289 9.71 -11.35 22.08
C ASP A 289 8.32 -10.75 22.24
N THR A 290 7.32 -11.46 21.74
CA THR A 290 5.91 -11.04 21.80
C THR A 290 5.09 -11.87 22.79
N SER A 291 5.74 -12.60 23.71
CA SER A 291 5.07 -13.40 24.74
C SER A 291 4.14 -12.58 25.63
N GLY A 292 4.46 -11.30 25.85
CA GLY A 292 3.63 -10.35 26.59
C GLY A 292 2.40 -9.80 25.83
N VAL A 293 2.23 -10.13 24.55
CA VAL A 293 1.05 -9.71 23.77
C VAL A 293 -0.11 -10.64 24.12
N SER A 294 -0.89 -10.33 25.16
CA SER A 294 -2.08 -11.11 25.54
C SER A 294 -3.20 -11.03 24.50
N ASP A 295 -4.26 -11.83 24.67
CA ASP A 295 -5.45 -11.75 23.80
C ASP A 295 -6.23 -10.43 23.98
N GLU A 296 -6.13 -9.81 25.15
CA GLU A 296 -6.64 -8.46 25.41
C GLU A 296 -5.88 -7.43 24.56
N VAL A 297 -4.55 -7.53 24.49
CA VAL A 297 -3.72 -6.67 23.62
C VAL A 297 -4.05 -6.91 22.15
N VAL A 298 -4.27 -8.17 21.74
CA VAL A 298 -4.73 -8.48 20.38
C VAL A 298 -6.09 -7.85 20.09
N SER A 299 -7.03 -7.88 21.03
CA SER A 299 -8.32 -7.21 20.88
C SER A 299 -8.17 -5.68 20.76
N GLU A 300 -7.29 -5.08 21.56
CA GLU A 300 -6.96 -3.65 21.48
C GLU A 300 -6.37 -3.28 20.10
N LEU A 301 -5.46 -4.11 19.58
CA LEU A 301 -4.85 -3.93 18.25
C LEU A 301 -5.86 -4.09 17.12
N ARG A 302 -6.77 -5.08 17.19
CA ARG A 302 -7.87 -5.25 16.22
C ARG A 302 -8.77 -4.03 16.17
N ASN A 303 -9.19 -3.53 17.33
CA ASN A 303 -10.03 -2.34 17.43
C ASN A 303 -9.31 -1.11 16.87
N GLY A 304 -8.02 -0.94 17.20
CA GLY A 304 -7.20 0.13 16.64
C GLY A 304 -7.02 0.03 15.12
N ALA A 305 -6.80 -1.17 14.59
CA ALA A 305 -6.64 -1.41 13.17
C ALA A 305 -7.94 -1.12 12.42
N ASN A 306 -9.08 -1.56 12.95
CA ASN A 306 -10.40 -1.21 12.39
C ASN A 306 -10.67 0.30 12.46
N GLU A 307 -10.30 0.99 13.55
CA GLU A 307 -10.37 2.45 13.63
C GLU A 307 -9.52 3.14 12.54
N LEU A 308 -8.31 2.64 12.28
CA LEU A 308 -7.47 3.12 11.19
C LEU A 308 -8.13 2.89 9.82
N LEU A 309 -8.70 1.71 9.58
CA LEU A 309 -9.33 1.40 8.30
C LEU A 309 -10.60 2.23 8.08
N GLU A 310 -11.44 2.41 9.10
CA GLU A 310 -12.59 3.31 9.07
C GLU A 310 -12.18 4.74 8.72
N LEU A 311 -11.09 5.24 9.31
CA LEU A 311 -10.55 6.55 9.00
C LEU A 311 -10.20 6.72 7.51
N LEU A 312 -9.68 5.64 6.90
CA LEU A 312 -9.20 5.61 5.52
C LEU A 312 -10.27 5.17 4.52
N GLN A 313 -11.43 4.69 4.96
CA GLN A 313 -12.46 4.06 4.13
C GLN A 313 -12.88 4.93 2.94
N SER A 314 -13.09 6.23 3.16
CA SER A 314 -13.48 7.18 2.10
C SER A 314 -12.41 7.37 1.02
N LEU A 315 -11.14 7.09 1.32
CA LEU A 315 -10.06 7.10 0.33
C LEU A 315 -10.06 5.82 -0.50
N PHE A 316 -10.32 4.68 0.12
CA PHE A 316 -10.44 3.40 -0.60
C PHE A 316 -11.60 3.42 -1.60
N GLN A 317 -12.71 4.06 -1.25
CA GLN A 317 -13.84 4.26 -2.16
C GLN A 317 -13.50 5.11 -3.40
N ARG A 318 -12.45 5.95 -3.34
CA ARG A 318 -11.97 6.73 -4.50
C ARG A 318 -11.01 5.95 -5.39
N PHE A 319 -10.49 4.81 -4.95
CA PHE A 319 -9.60 3.99 -5.75
C PHE A 319 -10.45 3.09 -6.66
N ASN A 320 -10.43 3.36 -7.97
CA ASN A 320 -11.20 2.60 -8.94
C ASN A 320 -10.84 1.10 -8.90
N HIS A 321 -11.86 0.24 -8.83
CA HIS A 321 -11.74 -1.24 -8.83
C HIS A 321 -10.71 -1.78 -7.83
N ASN A 322 -10.68 -1.22 -6.62
CA ASN A 322 -9.72 -1.58 -5.59
C ASN A 322 -10.35 -2.50 -4.53
N GLN A 323 -9.66 -3.59 -4.19
CA GLN A 323 -10.07 -4.59 -3.19
C GLN A 323 -9.11 -4.69 -1.99
N ALA A 324 -8.22 -3.71 -1.87
CA ALA A 324 -7.27 -3.61 -0.77
C ALA A 324 -8.00 -3.47 0.57
N PHE A 325 -9.13 -2.76 0.61
CA PHE A 325 -9.86 -2.53 1.86
C PHE A 325 -10.35 -3.84 2.48
N GLU A 326 -10.93 -4.72 1.69
CA GLU A 326 -11.45 -6.02 2.14
C GLU A 326 -10.32 -6.95 2.61
N VAL A 327 -9.17 -6.93 1.92
CA VAL A 327 -7.97 -7.66 2.34
C VAL A 327 -7.43 -7.10 3.65
N LEU A 328 -7.35 -5.77 3.79
CA LEU A 328 -6.88 -5.11 5.00
C LEU A 328 -7.82 -5.35 6.19
N GLN A 329 -9.13 -5.36 5.98
CA GLN A 329 -10.11 -5.72 7.02
C GLN A 329 -9.89 -7.15 7.51
N ALA A 330 -9.68 -8.11 6.58
CA ALA A 330 -9.37 -9.48 6.97
C ALA A 330 -8.05 -9.58 7.78
N LEU A 331 -7.04 -8.78 7.41
CA LEU A 331 -5.77 -8.69 8.14
C LEU A 331 -5.90 -7.96 9.49
N ALA A 332 -6.83 -7.01 9.62
CA ALA A 332 -7.13 -6.34 10.87
C ALA A 332 -7.71 -7.31 11.89
N ASP A 333 -8.57 -8.23 11.45
CA ASP A 333 -9.15 -9.27 12.32
C ASP A 333 -8.16 -10.40 12.61
N GLN A 334 -7.40 -10.83 11.60
CA GLN A 334 -6.44 -11.92 11.75
C GLN A 334 -5.23 -11.64 10.83
N PRO A 335 -4.15 -10.99 11.32
CA PRO A 335 -2.97 -10.78 10.51
C PRO A 335 -2.26 -12.09 10.21
N ILE A 336 -1.38 -12.07 9.21
CA ILE A 336 -0.64 -13.23 8.73
C ILE A 336 0.09 -13.93 9.89
N SER A 337 0.67 -13.19 10.84
CA SER A 337 1.34 -13.79 11.99
C SER A 337 0.44 -14.71 12.81
N LEU A 338 -0.79 -14.27 13.13
CA LEU A 338 -1.77 -15.07 13.85
C LEU A 338 -2.30 -16.24 13.00
N MET A 339 -2.39 -16.08 11.67
CA MET A 339 -2.67 -17.22 10.79
C MET A 339 -1.55 -18.26 10.86
N ARG A 340 -0.29 -17.84 10.76
CA ARG A 340 0.86 -18.76 10.82
C ARG A 340 0.98 -19.46 12.17
N CYS A 341 0.72 -18.75 13.28
CA CYS A 341 0.63 -19.36 14.62
C CYS A 341 -0.43 -20.46 14.70
N ALA A 342 -1.52 -20.33 13.94
CA ALA A 342 -2.58 -21.33 13.85
C ALA A 342 -2.27 -22.47 12.85
N GLY A 343 -1.06 -22.52 12.29
CA GLY A 343 -0.60 -23.61 11.41
C GLY A 343 -0.90 -23.42 9.92
N TYR A 344 -1.36 -22.24 9.49
CA TYR A 344 -1.61 -21.96 8.08
C TYR A 344 -0.29 -21.74 7.32
N ASP A 345 -0.15 -22.39 6.17
CA ASP A 345 0.98 -22.19 5.26
C ASP A 345 0.74 -21.02 4.27
N TRP A 346 1.79 -20.65 3.53
CA TRP A 346 1.71 -19.52 2.60
C TRP A 346 0.66 -19.67 1.50
N PRO A 347 0.52 -20.83 0.82
CA PRO A 347 -0.56 -21.05 -0.15
C PRO A 347 -1.95 -20.88 0.45
N THR A 348 -2.20 -21.41 1.65
CA THR A 348 -3.52 -21.28 2.29
C THR A 348 -3.80 -19.84 2.72
N ILE A 349 -2.79 -19.13 3.21
CA ILE A 349 -2.90 -17.71 3.57
C ILE A 349 -3.22 -16.87 2.33
N GLU A 350 -2.46 -17.05 1.23
CA GLU A 350 -2.73 -16.33 -0.01
C GLU A 350 -4.13 -16.66 -0.54
N GLN A 351 -4.53 -17.93 -0.56
CA GLN A 351 -5.88 -18.31 -1.00
C GLN A 351 -6.97 -17.61 -0.17
N ARG A 352 -6.82 -17.58 1.15
CA ARG A 352 -7.80 -16.95 2.06
C ARG A 352 -7.90 -15.43 1.86
N LEU A 353 -6.77 -14.76 1.66
CA LEU A 353 -6.75 -13.32 1.38
C LEU A 353 -7.27 -13.04 -0.04
N HIS A 354 -6.89 -13.87 -1.01
CA HIS A 354 -7.32 -13.77 -2.40
C HIS A 354 -8.84 -13.97 -2.56
N GLN A 355 -9.49 -14.76 -1.70
CA GLN A 355 -10.97 -14.85 -1.68
C GLN A 355 -11.67 -13.52 -1.39
N LYS A 356 -10.97 -12.54 -0.78
CA LYS A 356 -11.48 -11.17 -0.59
C LYS A 356 -11.35 -10.33 -1.87
N VAL A 357 -10.48 -10.76 -2.78
CA VAL A 357 -10.24 -10.14 -4.06
C VAL A 357 -11.23 -10.71 -5.08
N LYS A 358 -12.35 -10.03 -5.30
CA LYS A 358 -13.26 -10.33 -6.42
C LYS A 358 -12.64 -9.84 -7.73
N LEU A 359 -11.60 -10.50 -8.23
CA LEU A 359 -11.12 -10.20 -9.58
C LEU A 359 -12.23 -10.57 -10.56
N MET A 360 -12.97 -9.58 -11.06
CA MET A 360 -13.78 -9.78 -12.24
C MET A 360 -12.82 -9.92 -13.41
N ASP A 361 -12.61 -11.16 -13.87
CA ASP A 361 -11.93 -11.41 -15.13
C ASP A 361 -12.86 -11.00 -16.26
N PHE A 362 -12.78 -9.72 -16.61
CA PHE A 362 -13.41 -9.20 -17.81
C PHE A 362 -12.61 -9.65 -19.02
N ASP A 363 -12.88 -10.86 -19.48
CA ASP A 363 -12.48 -11.25 -20.83
C ASP A 363 -13.51 -10.66 -21.81
N PHE A 364 -13.18 -9.46 -22.30
CA PHE A 364 -13.98 -8.78 -23.31
C PHE A 364 -13.67 -9.37 -24.67
N GLU A 365 -14.67 -10.01 -25.27
CA GLU A 365 -14.59 -10.48 -26.65
C GLU A 365 -14.52 -9.28 -27.60
N LYS A 366 -14.28 -9.56 -28.88
CA LYS A 366 -14.15 -8.53 -29.93
C LYS A 366 -15.35 -7.59 -29.97
N VAL A 367 -16.55 -8.09 -29.68
CA VAL A 367 -17.80 -7.32 -29.70
C VAL A 367 -17.86 -6.33 -28.54
N GLU A 368 -17.55 -6.73 -27.30
CA GLU A 368 -17.52 -5.77 -26.19
C GLU A 368 -16.44 -4.71 -26.38
N ARG A 369 -15.26 -5.09 -26.90
CA ARG A 369 -14.22 -4.11 -27.22
C ARG A 369 -14.70 -3.10 -28.27
N ARG A 370 -15.44 -3.55 -29.29
CA ARG A 370 -16.02 -2.68 -30.32
C ARG A 370 -17.11 -1.77 -29.75
N LEU A 371 -17.97 -2.31 -28.88
CA LEU A 371 -19.01 -1.57 -28.18
C LEU A 371 -18.41 -0.49 -27.28
N MET A 372 -17.43 -0.84 -26.45
CA MET A 372 -16.70 0.12 -25.62
C MET A 372 -16.01 1.19 -26.45
N LEU A 373 -15.36 0.81 -27.57
CA LEU A 373 -14.72 1.76 -28.48
C LEU A 373 -15.73 2.74 -29.08
N GLY A 374 -16.89 2.28 -29.54
CA GLY A 374 -17.91 3.15 -30.12
C GLY A 374 -18.58 4.08 -29.09
N ILE A 375 -18.71 3.63 -27.84
CA ILE A 375 -19.11 4.48 -26.71
C ILE A 375 -18.05 5.55 -26.44
N GLU A 376 -16.77 5.17 -26.32
CA GLU A 376 -15.68 6.10 -26.03
C GLU A 376 -15.52 7.17 -27.13
N LEU A 377 -15.63 6.74 -28.39
CA LEU A 377 -15.56 7.61 -29.57
C LEU A 377 -16.87 8.36 -29.86
N CYS A 378 -17.92 8.13 -29.08
CA CYS A 378 -19.25 8.72 -29.29
C CYS A 378 -19.77 8.49 -30.73
N GLU A 379 -19.55 7.32 -31.31
CA GLU A 379 -19.92 7.02 -32.70
C GLU A 379 -21.45 6.98 -32.90
N TRP A 380 -22.18 6.55 -31.87
CA TRP A 380 -23.64 6.41 -31.91
C TRP A 380 -24.30 7.54 -31.11
N THR A 381 -24.41 8.72 -31.71
CA THR A 381 -25.00 9.92 -31.07
C THR A 381 -26.37 10.29 -31.64
N LYS A 382 -27.00 11.32 -31.08
CA LYS A 382 -28.28 11.90 -31.51
C LYS A 382 -29.44 10.90 -31.50
N GLN A 383 -29.35 9.88 -30.65
CA GLN A 383 -30.41 8.90 -30.45
C GLN A 383 -31.47 9.48 -29.49
N LEU A 384 -32.74 9.19 -29.78
CA LEU A 384 -33.89 9.78 -29.08
C LEU A 384 -34.02 9.31 -27.62
N SER A 385 -33.56 8.10 -27.33
CA SER A 385 -33.53 7.52 -25.99
C SER A 385 -32.49 6.41 -25.91
N GLN A 386 -32.18 5.96 -24.70
CA GLN A 386 -31.31 4.81 -24.46
C GLN A 386 -31.79 3.57 -25.23
N GLN A 387 -33.10 3.29 -25.25
CA GLN A 387 -33.64 2.13 -25.96
C GLN A 387 -33.46 2.21 -27.48
N HIS A 388 -33.58 3.42 -28.06
CA HIS A 388 -33.28 3.63 -29.49
C HIS A 388 -31.79 3.43 -29.77
N TRP A 389 -30.94 3.91 -28.86
CA TRP A 389 -29.50 3.70 -28.94
C TRP A 389 -29.14 2.21 -28.89
N GLU A 390 -29.67 1.46 -27.93
CA GLU A 390 -29.43 0.02 -27.79
C GLU A 390 -29.89 -0.74 -29.05
N SER A 391 -31.06 -0.37 -29.59
CA SER A 391 -31.59 -0.96 -30.83
C SER A 391 -30.73 -0.63 -32.05
N HIS A 392 -30.19 0.60 -32.14
CA HIS A 392 -29.32 1.02 -33.23
C HIS A 392 -27.98 0.29 -33.17
N VAL A 393 -27.36 0.25 -31.99
CA VAL A 393 -26.07 -0.41 -31.76
C VAL A 393 -26.18 -1.92 -31.93
N ALA A 394 -27.27 -2.54 -31.49
CA ALA A 394 -27.52 -3.96 -31.74
C ALA A 394 -27.50 -4.29 -33.24
N LYS A 395 -28.14 -3.46 -34.07
CA LYS A 395 -28.14 -3.63 -35.53
C LYS A 395 -26.74 -3.46 -36.11
N GLU A 396 -26.01 -2.42 -35.71
CA GLU A 396 -24.64 -2.17 -36.19
C GLU A 396 -23.67 -3.29 -35.84
N LEU A 397 -23.79 -3.86 -34.63
CA LEU A 397 -22.93 -4.93 -34.14
C LEU A 397 -23.44 -6.33 -34.47
N LEU A 398 -24.54 -6.44 -35.23
CA LEU A 398 -25.17 -7.70 -35.62
C LEU A 398 -25.56 -8.57 -34.40
N LEU A 399 -26.09 -7.93 -33.35
CA LEU A 399 -26.54 -8.54 -32.11
C LEU A 399 -28.06 -8.56 -32.01
N SER A 400 -28.60 -9.54 -31.29
CA SER A 400 -29.99 -9.49 -30.86
C SER A 400 -30.20 -8.44 -29.76
N PRO A 401 -31.42 -7.92 -29.56
CA PRO A 401 -31.72 -7.00 -28.44
C PRO A 401 -31.31 -7.57 -27.07
N GLY A 402 -31.57 -8.86 -26.83
CA GLY A 402 -31.18 -9.51 -25.57
C GLY A 402 -29.66 -9.66 -25.42
N ASP A 403 -28.92 -9.78 -26.52
CA ASP A 403 -27.46 -9.88 -26.46
C ASP A 403 -26.82 -8.52 -26.20
N ILE A 404 -27.30 -7.43 -26.84
CA ILE A 404 -26.75 -6.10 -26.55
C ILE A 404 -26.97 -5.72 -25.08
N GLU A 405 -28.14 -6.01 -24.50
CA GLU A 405 -28.43 -5.75 -23.08
C GLU A 405 -27.46 -6.52 -22.17
N LYS A 406 -27.21 -7.80 -22.45
CA LYS A 406 -26.23 -8.61 -21.70
C LYS A 406 -24.83 -8.04 -21.81
N ARG A 407 -24.40 -7.63 -23.01
CA ARG A 407 -23.06 -7.05 -23.22
C ARG A 407 -22.92 -5.68 -22.55
N ILE A 408 -23.95 -4.83 -22.59
CA ILE A 408 -23.98 -3.55 -21.86
C ILE A 408 -23.88 -3.80 -20.36
N LYS A 409 -24.65 -4.74 -19.82
CA LYS A 409 -24.60 -5.09 -18.39
C LYS A 409 -23.21 -5.58 -17.98
N LYS A 410 -22.58 -6.43 -18.80
CA LYS A 410 -21.19 -6.88 -18.58
C LYS A 410 -20.19 -5.73 -18.60
N ILE A 411 -20.37 -4.75 -19.50
CA ILE A 411 -19.54 -3.54 -19.52
C ILE A 411 -19.81 -2.66 -18.30
N GLN A 412 -21.06 -2.51 -17.86
CA GLN A 412 -21.46 -1.76 -16.66
C GLN A 412 -20.82 -2.30 -15.38
N GLU A 413 -20.60 -3.61 -15.30
CA GLU A 413 -19.85 -4.24 -14.20
C GLU A 413 -18.38 -3.79 -14.17
N PHE A 414 -17.81 -3.44 -15.32
CA PHE A 414 -16.42 -2.97 -15.44
C PHE A 414 -16.28 -1.46 -15.38
N ARG A 415 -17.16 -0.70 -16.03
CA ARG A 415 -17.09 0.76 -16.07
C ARG A 415 -18.50 1.30 -16.11
N GLU A 416 -18.78 2.23 -15.19
CA GLU A 416 -20.11 2.80 -15.08
C GLU A 416 -20.50 3.49 -16.40
N LEU A 417 -21.71 3.18 -16.86
CA LEU A 417 -22.27 3.72 -18.09
C LEU A 417 -23.47 4.59 -17.75
N ARG A 418 -23.48 5.82 -18.28
CA ARG A 418 -24.57 6.77 -18.14
C ARG A 418 -25.08 7.20 -19.50
N TRP A 419 -26.39 7.27 -19.63
CA TRP A 419 -27.04 7.95 -20.74
C TRP A 419 -26.83 9.47 -20.65
N ASP A 420 -26.37 10.07 -21.75
CA ASP A 420 -26.26 11.51 -21.92
C ASP A 420 -27.43 12.02 -22.79
N ASN A 421 -28.42 12.64 -22.15
CA ASN A 421 -29.57 13.21 -22.82
C ASN A 421 -29.22 14.34 -23.80
N GLN A 422 -28.15 15.09 -23.56
CA GLN A 422 -27.77 16.21 -24.44
C GLN A 422 -27.14 15.70 -25.73
N LYS A 423 -26.31 14.65 -25.62
CA LYS A 423 -25.64 14.03 -26.78
C LYS A 423 -26.47 12.95 -27.45
N GLY A 424 -27.48 12.42 -26.77
CA GLY A 424 -28.27 11.27 -27.22
C GLY A 424 -27.41 10.03 -27.39
N THR A 425 -26.57 9.70 -26.40
CA THR A 425 -25.63 8.57 -26.45
C THR A 425 -25.34 8.00 -25.06
N MET A 426 -24.80 6.77 -25.03
CA MET A 426 -24.18 6.22 -23.82
C MET A 426 -22.77 6.79 -23.65
N THR A 427 -22.39 7.10 -22.43
CA THR A 427 -21.06 7.60 -22.06
C THR A 427 -20.55 6.85 -20.85
N PHE A 428 -19.24 6.69 -20.72
CA PHE A 428 -18.66 6.22 -19.47
C PHE A 428 -18.60 7.35 -18.45
N THR A 429 -19.03 7.09 -17.23
CA THR A 429 -18.70 7.93 -16.08
C THR A 429 -17.38 7.44 -15.48
N SER A 430 -16.57 8.38 -15.01
CA SER A 430 -15.15 8.23 -14.66
C SER A 430 -14.81 6.99 -13.84
#